data_AF-A0A1F5AG89-F1
#
_entry.id   AF-A0A1F5AG89-F1
#
_cell.length_a   1.000
_cell.length_b   1.000
_cell.length_c   1.000
_cell.angle_alpha   90.00
_cell.angle_beta   90.00
_cell.angle_gamma   90.00
#
_symmetry.space_group_name_H-M   'P 1'
#
loop_
_entity.id
_entity.type
_entity.pdbx_description
1 polymer ?
#
loop_
_entity_poly.entity_id
_entity_poly.type
_entity_poly.pdbx_seq_one_letter_code
_entity_poly.pdbx_strand_id
1 'polypeptide(L)'
;MKTRPEIYEGIDSYTYAFKSKGLAISIDGSGLVKMIQFFSEGAEGFTEFQGVLPYTLTFLQTRAEIESILGSPEESGSGIYNSWGDYASKGIGITYNTPDPNDVDARIYSVWINRNIRWP
;
A
#
# COMPACT_ATOMS: atom_id res chain seq x y z
N MET A 1 -7.97 21.98 -12.11
CA MET A 1 -6.49 22.07 -12.26
C MET A 1 -5.90 20.67 -12.13
N LYS A 2 -4.97 20.28 -13.01
CA LYS A 2 -4.18 19.05 -12.80
C LYS A 2 -3.04 19.41 -11.85
N THR A 3 -3.07 18.90 -10.62
CA THR A 3 -1.96 19.06 -9.66
C THR A 3 -0.78 18.21 -10.09
N ARG A 4 0.42 18.79 -10.10
CA ARG A 4 1.68 18.05 -10.31
C ARG A 4 1.91 17.12 -9.12
N PRO A 5 2.54 15.95 -9.30
CA PRO A 5 2.92 15.10 -8.19
C PRO A 5 3.97 15.79 -7.32
N GLU A 6 3.94 15.50 -6.03
CA GLU A 6 5.11 15.72 -5.16
C GLU A 6 6.17 14.66 -5.50
N ILE A 7 7.44 15.03 -5.43
CA ILE A 7 8.56 14.14 -5.77
C ILE A 7 9.41 13.94 -4.53
N TYR A 8 9.63 12.68 -4.17
CA TYR A 8 10.51 12.27 -3.09
C TYR A 8 11.68 11.49 -3.67
N GLU A 9 12.91 11.89 -3.31
CA GLU A 9 14.14 11.19 -3.71
C GLU A 9 14.52 10.18 -2.62
N GLY A 10 14.65 8.92 -3.03
CA GLY A 10 15.23 7.84 -2.24
C GLY A 10 16.65 7.53 -2.68
N ILE A 11 17.29 6.56 -2.03
CA ILE A 11 18.68 6.17 -2.30
C ILE A 11 18.87 5.68 -3.75
N ASP A 12 17.89 4.96 -4.29
CA ASP A 12 17.95 4.29 -5.59
C ASP A 12 16.69 4.50 -6.45
N SER A 13 15.83 5.45 -6.05
CA SER A 13 14.51 5.60 -6.64
C SER A 13 13.92 6.99 -6.45
N TYR A 14 12.97 7.35 -7.32
CA TYR A 14 12.14 8.54 -7.21
C TYR A 14 10.68 8.14 -7.01
N THR A 15 10.02 8.72 -6.02
CA THR A 15 8.60 8.50 -5.77
C THR A 15 7.79 9.72 -6.19
N TYR A 16 6.84 9.50 -7.08
CA TYR A 16 5.88 10.50 -7.55
C TYR A 16 4.55 10.30 -6.81
N ALA A 17 4.26 11.19 -5.87
CA ALA A 17 3.06 11.16 -5.04
C ALA A 17 1.95 12.03 -5.64
N PHE A 18 0.89 11.40 -6.09
CA PHE A 18 -0.32 12.05 -6.61
C PHE A 18 -1.38 12.10 -5.49
N LYS A 19 -1.18 12.98 -4.50
CA LYS A 19 -2.03 13.03 -3.29
C LYS A 19 -3.52 13.13 -3.57
N SER A 20 -3.92 13.98 -4.52
CA SER A 20 -5.32 14.15 -4.95
C SER A 20 -5.90 12.97 -5.76
N LYS A 21 -5.10 11.92 -5.96
CA LYS A 21 -5.48 10.67 -6.64
C LYS A 21 -5.35 9.46 -5.74
N GLY A 22 -4.85 9.61 -4.51
CA GLY A 22 -4.65 8.49 -3.60
C GLY A 22 -3.60 7.49 -4.04
N LEU A 23 -2.61 7.89 -4.85
CA LEU A 23 -1.59 6.97 -5.33
C LEU A 23 -0.19 7.56 -5.38
N ALA A 24 0.81 6.72 -5.13
CA ALA A 24 2.22 7.04 -5.35
C ALA A 24 2.89 5.96 -6.20
N ILE A 25 3.81 6.38 -7.07
CA ILE A 25 4.57 5.46 -7.94
C ILE A 25 6.05 5.68 -7.69
N SER A 26 6.76 4.62 -7.32
CA SER A 26 8.21 4.63 -7.14
C SER A 26 8.88 4.01 -8.38
N ILE A 27 9.81 4.75 -8.95
CA ILE A 27 10.60 4.36 -10.14
C ILE A 27 12.06 4.18 -9.69
N ASP A 28 12.68 3.05 -10.04
CA ASP A 28 14.09 2.79 -9.75
C ASP A 28 15.05 3.58 -10.67
N GLY A 29 16.34 3.56 -10.36
CA GLY A 29 17.38 4.22 -11.16
C GLY A 29 17.51 3.73 -12.62
N SER A 30 16.87 2.62 -12.98
CA SER A 30 16.80 2.13 -14.37
C SER A 30 15.56 2.61 -15.13
N GLY A 31 14.68 3.37 -14.47
CA GLY A 31 13.43 3.87 -15.04
C GLY A 31 12.27 2.88 -14.95
N LEU A 32 12.39 1.81 -14.15
CA LEU A 32 11.36 0.78 -14.03
C LEU A 32 10.51 1.01 -12.77
N VAL A 33 9.21 0.68 -12.86
CA VAL A 33 8.30 0.78 -11.71
C VAL A 33 8.73 -0.24 -10.67
N LYS A 34 9.18 0.25 -9.51
CA LYS A 34 9.57 -0.54 -8.34
C LYS A 34 8.34 -0.88 -7.49
N MET A 35 7.46 0.10 -7.32
CA MET A 35 6.27 -0.02 -6.47
C MET A 35 5.16 0.95 -6.91
N ILE A 36 3.91 0.52 -6.76
CA ILE A 36 2.73 1.37 -6.81
C ILE A 36 2.02 1.25 -5.46
N GLN A 37 1.70 2.37 -4.84
CA GLN A 37 0.97 2.46 -3.58
C GLN A 37 -0.38 3.15 -3.79
N PHE A 38 -1.41 2.61 -3.15
CA PHE A 38 -2.76 3.16 -3.08
C PHE A 38 -3.09 3.48 -1.63
N PHE A 39 -3.69 4.65 -1.38
CA PHE A 39 -3.87 5.19 -0.04
C PHE A 39 -5.36 5.32 0.31
N SER A 40 -5.67 5.06 1.58
CA SER A 40 -6.94 5.41 2.21
C SER A 40 -7.06 6.92 2.42
N GLU A 41 -8.27 7.42 2.70
CA GLU A 41 -8.48 8.83 3.00
C GLU A 41 -7.63 9.29 4.20
N GLY A 42 -6.87 10.38 4.01
CA GLY A 42 -6.07 11.01 5.05
C GLY A 42 -4.71 10.34 5.32
N ALA A 43 -4.45 9.14 4.78
CA ALA A 43 -3.14 8.49 4.88
C ALA A 43 -2.08 9.38 4.22
N GLU A 44 -1.10 9.86 5.01
CA GLU A 44 -0.06 10.82 4.58
C GLU A 44 -0.59 12.08 3.85
N GLY A 45 -1.83 12.49 4.14
CA GLY A 45 -2.49 13.61 3.46
C GLY A 45 -2.95 13.32 2.02
N PHE A 46 -3.05 12.05 1.64
CA PHE A 46 -3.68 11.62 0.40
C PHE A 46 -5.20 11.63 0.51
N THR A 47 -5.88 11.89 -0.61
CA THR A 47 -7.29 11.52 -0.78
C THR A 47 -7.38 10.02 -1.03
N GLU A 48 -8.49 9.37 -0.69
CA GLU A 48 -8.66 7.94 -0.96
C GLU A 48 -8.55 7.62 -2.46
N PHE A 49 -7.84 6.54 -2.80
CA PHE A 49 -7.81 6.02 -4.17
C PHE A 49 -9.20 5.56 -4.62
N GLN A 50 -9.71 6.17 -5.68
CA GLN A 50 -11.08 5.95 -6.18
C GLN A 50 -11.20 4.79 -7.19
N GLY A 51 -10.11 4.04 -7.43
CA GLY A 51 -10.12 2.89 -8.32
C GLY A 51 -10.40 1.58 -7.59
N VAL A 52 -10.32 0.47 -8.34
CA VAL A 52 -10.48 -0.88 -7.77
C VAL A 52 -9.14 -1.34 -7.21
N LEU A 53 -9.12 -1.71 -5.92
CA LEU A 53 -7.95 -2.36 -5.32
C LEU A 53 -7.86 -3.83 -5.76
N PRO A 54 -6.64 -4.42 -5.75
CA PRO A 54 -6.46 -5.85 -5.98
C PRO A 54 -7.38 -6.71 -5.11
N TYR A 55 -7.82 -7.86 -5.62
CA TYR A 55 -8.69 -8.80 -4.91
C TYR A 55 -10.01 -8.19 -4.40
N THR A 56 -10.50 -7.14 -5.09
CA THR A 56 -11.72 -6.40 -4.73
C THR A 56 -11.70 -5.85 -3.30
N LEU A 57 -10.51 -5.61 -2.76
CA LEU A 57 -10.36 -5.04 -1.43
C LEU A 57 -10.93 -3.62 -1.37
N THR A 58 -11.27 -3.17 -0.17
CA THR A 58 -11.69 -1.79 0.11
C THR A 58 -10.99 -1.28 1.36
N PHE A 59 -10.77 0.04 1.44
CA PHE A 59 -10.11 0.64 2.60
C PHE A 59 -10.92 0.55 3.90
N LEU A 60 -12.20 0.20 3.82
CA LEU A 60 -13.06 0.01 4.99
C LEU A 60 -12.89 -1.37 5.64
N GLN A 61 -12.32 -2.33 4.92
CA GLN A 61 -12.16 -3.68 5.43
C GLN A 61 -11.17 -3.72 6.59
N THR A 62 -11.50 -4.57 7.57
CA THR A 62 -10.60 -4.88 8.68
C THR A 62 -9.59 -5.94 8.27
N ARG A 63 -8.53 -6.05 9.06
CA ARG A 63 -7.53 -7.11 8.91
C ARG A 63 -8.16 -8.51 8.94
N ALA A 64 -9.10 -8.77 9.84
CA ALA A 64 -9.81 -10.04 9.87
C ALA A 64 -10.55 -10.35 8.56
N GLU A 65 -11.24 -9.36 7.98
CA GLU A 65 -11.95 -9.53 6.71
C GLU A 65 -10.98 -9.77 5.56
N ILE A 66 -9.86 -9.05 5.52
CA ILE A 66 -8.80 -9.21 4.52
C ILE A 66 -8.19 -10.60 4.59
N GLU A 67 -7.81 -11.05 5.79
CA GLU A 67 -7.20 -12.38 5.97
C GLU A 67 -8.20 -13.51 5.66
N SER A 68 -9.51 -13.28 5.78
CA SER A 68 -10.52 -14.24 5.30
C SER A 68 -10.55 -14.39 3.77
N ILE A 69 -10.15 -13.36 3.03
CA ILE A 69 -10.10 -13.34 1.56
C ILE A 69 -8.75 -13.84 1.05
N LEU A 70 -7.66 -13.38 1.66
CA LEU A 70 -6.30 -13.61 1.18
C LEU A 70 -5.59 -14.79 1.85
N GLY A 71 -6.05 -15.20 3.04
CA GLY A 71 -5.25 -15.98 4.00
C GLY A 71 -4.41 -15.07 4.89
N SER A 72 -3.59 -15.65 5.77
CA SER A 72 -2.61 -14.90 6.56
C SER A 72 -1.44 -14.43 5.68
N PRO A 73 -0.82 -13.28 5.98
CA PRO A 73 0.36 -12.82 5.24
C PRO A 73 1.56 -13.75 5.46
N GLU A 74 2.41 -13.90 4.45
CA GLU A 74 3.65 -14.68 4.55
C GLU A 74 4.67 -14.02 5.48
N GLU A 75 4.73 -12.69 5.47
CA GLU A 75 5.52 -11.91 6.42
C GLU A 75 4.67 -10.77 7.00
N SER A 76 4.89 -10.43 8.26
CA SER A 76 4.24 -9.27 8.87
C SER A 76 5.15 -8.62 9.90
N GLY A 77 4.88 -7.34 10.17
CA GLY A 77 5.69 -6.58 11.10
C GLY A 77 4.97 -5.36 11.64
N SER A 78 5.64 -4.71 12.59
CA SER A 78 5.20 -3.49 13.25
C SER A 78 6.20 -2.38 12.95
N GLY A 79 5.68 -1.21 12.62
CA GLY A 79 6.37 0.07 12.56
C GLY A 79 5.92 0.98 13.70
N ILE A 80 6.45 2.20 13.74
CA ILE A 80 6.17 3.17 14.81
C ILE A 80 4.67 3.56 14.83
N TYR A 81 4.05 3.71 13.66
CA TYR A 81 2.68 4.21 13.53
C TYR A 81 1.71 3.19 12.92
N ASN A 82 2.23 2.13 12.33
CA ASN A 82 1.52 1.24 11.41
C ASN A 82 2.13 -0.16 11.48
N SER A 83 1.31 -1.18 11.30
CA SER A 83 1.73 -2.55 11.06
C SER A 83 1.59 -2.87 9.57
N TRP A 84 2.18 -3.97 9.13
CA TRP A 84 2.13 -4.39 7.73
C TRP A 84 2.04 -5.91 7.61
N GLY A 85 1.47 -6.36 6.51
CA GLY A 85 1.47 -7.74 6.06
C GLY A 85 1.85 -7.81 4.58
N ASP A 86 2.85 -8.63 4.25
CA ASP A 86 3.25 -8.95 2.88
C ASP A 86 2.52 -10.23 2.44
N TYR A 87 1.77 -10.12 1.35
CA TYR A 87 1.06 -11.23 0.70
C TYR A 87 1.83 -11.61 -0.57
N ALA A 88 3.04 -12.15 -0.38
CA ALA A 88 4.00 -12.39 -1.45
C ALA A 88 3.52 -13.42 -2.48
N SER A 89 2.66 -14.37 -2.14
CA SER A 89 2.03 -15.23 -3.16
C SER A 89 0.96 -14.50 -4.01
N LYS A 90 0.58 -13.28 -3.62
CA LYS A 90 -0.54 -12.49 -4.18
C LYS A 90 -0.12 -11.19 -4.86
N GLY A 91 1.17 -10.87 -4.96
CA GLY A 91 1.57 -9.64 -5.65
C GLY A 91 1.42 -8.36 -4.84
N ILE A 92 0.95 -8.41 -3.59
CA ILE A 92 0.59 -7.22 -2.81
C ILE A 92 1.13 -7.25 -1.39
N GLY A 93 1.26 -6.09 -0.78
CA GLY A 93 1.31 -5.94 0.66
C GLY A 93 0.35 -4.86 1.15
N ILE A 94 0.03 -4.92 2.42
CA ILE A 94 -0.96 -4.06 3.08
C ILE A 94 -0.31 -3.44 4.29
N THR A 95 -0.44 -2.12 4.40
CA THR A 95 -0.14 -1.38 5.61
C THR A 95 -1.43 -1.12 6.35
N TYR A 96 -1.47 -1.37 7.66
CA TYR A 96 -2.62 -1.13 8.51
C TYR A 96 -2.45 0.16 9.32
N ASN A 97 -3.57 0.77 9.71
CA ASN A 97 -3.61 2.07 10.39
C ASN A 97 -3.29 2.03 11.89
N THR A 98 -2.84 0.88 12.41
CA THR A 98 -2.43 0.72 13.81
C THR A 98 -1.07 0.04 13.86
N PRO A 99 -0.22 0.33 14.85
CA PRO A 99 1.11 -0.29 14.97
C PRO A 99 1.05 -1.74 15.47
N ASP A 100 -0.10 -2.21 15.99
CA ASP A 100 -0.24 -3.58 16.49
C ASP A 100 -0.44 -4.55 15.31
N PRO A 101 0.48 -5.50 15.07
CA PRO A 101 0.35 -6.47 13.99
C PRO A 101 -0.70 -7.56 14.26
N ASN A 102 -1.33 -7.60 15.44
CA ASN A 102 -2.38 -8.55 15.78
C ASN A 102 -3.76 -7.89 15.93
N ASP A 103 -3.87 -6.59 15.67
CA ASP A 103 -5.14 -5.88 15.72
C ASP A 103 -6.01 -6.31 14.54
N VAL A 104 -6.99 -7.15 14.84
CA VAL A 104 -7.93 -7.73 13.88
C VAL A 104 -8.92 -6.70 13.31
N ASP A 105 -9.11 -5.58 14.01
CA ASP A 105 -9.99 -4.48 13.63
C ASP A 105 -9.24 -3.37 12.87
N ALA A 106 -7.91 -3.48 12.75
CA ALA A 106 -7.09 -2.55 12.00
C ALA A 106 -7.54 -2.48 10.54
N ARG A 107 -7.60 -1.27 9.99
CA ARG A 107 -8.04 -1.00 8.62
C ARG A 107 -6.86 -0.70 7.71
N ILE A 108 -7.07 -0.86 6.42
CA ILE A 108 -6.04 -0.56 5.41
C ILE A 108 -5.70 0.93 5.48
N TYR A 109 -4.42 1.20 5.76
CA TYR A 109 -3.81 2.51 5.58
C TYR A 109 -3.37 2.70 4.12
N SER A 110 -2.68 1.71 3.57
CA SER A 110 -2.28 1.66 2.16
C SER A 110 -2.17 0.22 1.64
N VAL A 111 -2.33 0.05 0.33
CA VAL A 111 -2.04 -1.19 -0.40
C VAL A 111 -0.89 -0.92 -1.37
N TRP A 112 0.11 -1.79 -1.41
CA TRP A 112 1.22 -1.67 -2.33
C TRP A 112 1.38 -2.90 -3.21
N ILE A 113 1.75 -2.66 -4.46
CA ILE A 113 2.16 -3.66 -5.44
C ILE A 113 3.63 -3.40 -5.72
N ASN A 114 4.50 -4.41 -5.60
CA ASN A 114 5.92 -4.24 -5.90
C ASN A 114 6.41 -5.28 -6.92
N ARG A 115 7.55 -4.99 -7.54
CA ARG A 115 8.14 -5.83 -8.60
C ARG A 115 8.84 -7.10 -8.09
N ASN A 116 9.15 -7.17 -6.80
CA ASN A 116 9.78 -8.33 -6.18
C ASN A 116 8.78 -9.44 -5.83
N ILE A 117 7.48 -9.13 -5.90
CA ILE A 117 6.46 -10.15 -5.72
C ILE A 117 6.21 -10.86 -7.06
N ARG A 118 6.57 -12.15 -7.12
CA ARG A 118 6.41 -12.97 -8.32
C ARG A 118 4.94 -13.31 -8.52
N TRP A 119 4.38 -12.86 -9.64
CA TRP A 119 3.11 -13.37 -10.14
C TRP A 119 3.31 -14.82 -10.65
N PRO A 120 2.40 -15.75 -10.35
CA PRO A 120 2.44 -17.10 -10.90
C PRO A 120 2.30 -17.10 -12.44
#